data_AF-A0A917VBQ8-F1
#
_entry.id   AF-A0A917VBQ8-F1
#
_cell.length_a   1.000
_cell.length_b   1.000
_cell.length_c   1.000
_cell.angle_alpha   90.00
_cell.angle_beta   90.00
_cell.angle_gamma   90.00
#
_symmetry.space_group_name_H-M   'P 1'
#
loop_
_entity.id
_entity.type
_entity.pdbx_description
1 polymer ?
#
loop_
_entity_poly.entity_id
_entity_poly.type
_entity_poly.pdbx_seq_one_letter_code
_entity_poly.pdbx_strand_id
1 'polypeptide(L)'
;MAASTPEERRVIASIAANTRWSREGNRVGATAKARNNSPASIEYWKKKVDPESTMLPAIRLKAAMNAKKAHYDRIALRMRQAKAAKRQATAEEAGAA
;
A
#
# COMPACT_ATOMS: atom_id res chain seq x y z
N MET A 1 -12.90 10.42 -28.59
CA MET A 1 -13.30 9.17 -27.90
C MET A 1 -13.87 9.57 -26.55
N ALA A 2 -15.16 9.35 -26.31
CA ALA A 2 -15.77 9.67 -25.02
C ALA A 2 -15.09 8.84 -23.91
N ALA A 3 -14.81 9.46 -22.77
CA ALA A 3 -14.23 8.75 -21.63
C ALA A 3 -15.25 7.75 -21.08
N SER A 4 -14.82 6.50 -20.85
CA SER A 4 -15.66 5.44 -20.29
C SER A 4 -16.21 5.85 -18.92
N THR A 5 -17.46 5.50 -18.63
CA THR A 5 -18.11 5.73 -17.34
C THR A 5 -17.44 4.92 -16.21
N PRO A 6 -17.63 5.28 -14.92
CA PRO A 6 -17.07 4.51 -13.80
C PRO A 6 -17.44 3.02 -13.81
N GLU A 7 -18.68 2.67 -14.15
CA GLU A 7 -19.14 1.29 -14.20
C GLU A 7 -18.47 0.49 -15.33
N GLU A 8 -18.36 1.09 -16.52
CA GLU A 8 -17.64 0.48 -17.64
C GLU A 8 -16.17 0.22 -17.28
N ARG A 9 -15.51 1.16 -16.61
CA ARG A 9 -14.12 0.97 -16.14
C ARG A 9 -13.98 -0.20 -15.17
N ARG A 10 -14.97 -0.41 -14.29
CA ARG A 10 -14.99 -1.54 -13.35
C ARG A 10 -15.10 -2.88 -14.09
N VAL A 11 -15.98 -2.95 -15.09
CA VAL A 11 -16.14 -4.16 -15.91
C VAL A 11 -14.87 -4.45 -16.70
N ILE A 12 -14.28 -3.44 -17.35
CA ILE A 12 -13.02 -3.56 -18.09
C ILE A 12 -11.89 -4.07 -17.18
N ALA A 13 -11.74 -3.50 -15.99
CA ALA A 13 -10.73 -3.94 -15.02
C ALA A 13 -10.92 -5.40 -14.60
N SER A 14 -12.18 -5.83 -14.43
CA SER A 14 -12.53 -7.21 -14.04
C SER A 14 -12.21 -8.20 -15.17
N ILE A 15 -12.55 -7.85 -16.42
CA ILE A 15 -12.20 -8.65 -17.60
C ILE A 15 -10.69 -8.81 -17.70
N ALA A 16 -9.93 -7.72 -17.56
CA ALA A 16 -8.47 -7.74 -17.62
C ALA A 16 -7.85 -8.62 -16.52
N ALA A 17 -8.34 -8.49 -15.28
CA ALA A 17 -7.87 -9.29 -14.15
C ALA A 17 -8.13 -10.79 -14.35
N ASN A 18 -9.36 -11.17 -14.72
CA ASN A 18 -9.73 -12.56 -14.95
C ASN A 18 -8.95 -13.16 -16.13
N THR A 19 -8.80 -12.40 -17.22
CA THR A 19 -8.02 -12.83 -18.40
C THR A 19 -6.55 -13.05 -18.07
N ARG A 20 -5.96 -12.19 -17.23
CA ARG A 20 -4.58 -12.38 -16.78
C ARG A 20 -4.45 -13.63 -15.92
N TRP A 21 -5.36 -13.81 -14.96
CA TRP A 21 -5.26 -14.88 -13.97
C TRP A 21 -5.69 -16.25 -14.48
N SER A 22 -6.41 -16.33 -15.61
CA SER A 22 -6.69 -17.61 -16.28
C SER A 22 -5.46 -18.19 -16.99
N ARG A 23 -4.48 -17.33 -17.34
CA ARG A 23 -3.24 -17.71 -18.04
C ARG A 23 -2.07 -18.02 -17.10
N GLU A 24 -2.23 -17.79 -15.79
CA GLU A 24 -1.15 -17.85 -14.81
C GLU A 24 -1.23 -19.12 -13.95
N GLY A 25 -0.27 -20.04 -14.15
CA GLY A 25 -0.16 -21.29 -13.40
C GLY A 25 0.43 -21.14 -12.00
N ASN A 26 1.23 -20.10 -11.74
CA ASN A 26 1.81 -19.84 -10.43
C ASN A 26 1.54 -18.40 -9.96
N ARG A 27 0.38 -18.21 -9.33
CA ARG A 27 -0.03 -16.90 -8.80
C ARG A 27 0.92 -16.32 -7.76
N VAL A 28 1.53 -17.18 -6.94
CA VAL A 28 2.49 -16.78 -5.91
C VAL A 28 3.74 -16.21 -6.57
N GLY A 29 4.28 -16.88 -7.59
CA GLY A 29 5.42 -16.42 -8.38
C GLY A 29 5.14 -15.11 -9.11
N ALA A 30 3.98 -15.00 -9.77
CA ALA A 30 3.55 -13.83 -10.54
C ALA A 30 3.53 -12.52 -9.74
N THR A 31 3.40 -12.61 -8.41
CA THR A 31 3.31 -11.47 -7.50
C THR A 31 4.51 -11.35 -6.56
N ALA A 32 5.47 -12.29 -6.62
CA ALA A 32 6.64 -12.30 -5.75
C ALA A 32 7.48 -11.02 -5.88
N LYS A 33 7.76 -10.58 -7.11
CA LYS A 33 8.50 -9.33 -7.37
C LYS A 33 7.84 -8.12 -6.72
N ALA A 34 6.52 -8.00 -6.84
CA ALA A 34 5.76 -6.90 -6.24
C ALA A 34 5.80 -6.96 -4.71
N ARG A 35 5.56 -8.15 -4.12
CA ARG A 35 5.63 -8.34 -2.66
C ARG A 35 7.02 -8.01 -2.11
N ASN A 36 8.08 -8.48 -2.76
CA ASN A 36 9.47 -8.29 -2.30
C ASN A 36 9.90 -6.82 -2.32
N ASN A 37 9.34 -6.02 -3.23
CA ASN A 37 9.60 -4.58 -3.33
C ASN A 37 8.55 -3.72 -2.62
N SER A 38 7.66 -4.32 -1.83
CA SER A 38 6.65 -3.60 -1.08
C SER A 38 7.12 -3.27 0.35
N PRO A 39 6.51 -2.27 1.02
CA PRO A 39 6.70 -1.99 2.45
C PRO A 39 6.48 -3.18 3.39
N ALA A 40 5.85 -4.27 2.94
CA ALA A 40 5.69 -5.48 3.74
C ALA A 40 7.03 -6.24 3.90
N SER A 41 7.89 -6.19 2.88
CA SER A 41 9.19 -6.86 2.83
C SER A 41 10.24 -6.12 3.66
N ILE A 42 11.03 -6.84 4.45
CA ILE A 42 12.18 -6.24 5.16
C ILE A 42 13.31 -5.88 4.20
N GLU A 43 13.50 -6.63 3.12
CA GLU A 43 14.53 -6.33 2.12
C GLU A 43 14.28 -4.99 1.42
N TYR A 44 13.02 -4.62 1.19
CA TYR A 44 12.65 -3.28 0.73
C TYR A 44 13.19 -2.20 1.66
N TRP A 45 13.04 -2.39 2.97
CA TRP A 45 13.51 -1.44 3.97
C TRP A 45 15.02 -1.44 4.12
N LYS A 46 15.69 -2.61 4.07
CA LYS A 46 17.16 -2.69 4.09
C LYS A 46 17.77 -1.88 2.96
N LYS A 47 17.29 -2.06 1.72
CA LYS A 47 17.75 -1.27 0.56
C LYS A 47 17.47 0.23 0.70
N LYS A 48 16.42 0.60 1.44
CA LYS A 48 16.03 2.00 1.63
C LYS A 48 16.83 2.70 2.73
N VAL A 49 17.20 1.99 3.79
CA VAL A 49 18.00 2.56 4.89
C VAL A 49 19.50 2.47 4.63
N ASP A 50 19.93 1.51 3.80
CA ASP A 50 21.33 1.28 3.47
C ASP A 50 21.46 0.78 2.01
N PRO A 51 21.33 1.68 1.01
CA PRO A 51 21.42 1.32 -0.40
C PRO A 51 22.77 0.70 -0.77
N GLU A 52 23.86 1.25 -0.21
CA GLU A 52 25.25 0.85 -0.47
C GLU A 52 25.70 -0.36 0.38
N SER A 53 24.83 -0.89 1.25
CA SER A 53 25.13 -2.03 2.13
C SER A 53 26.38 -1.85 3.01
N THR A 54 26.57 -0.63 3.52
CA THR A 54 27.73 -0.26 4.36
C THR A 54 27.54 -0.59 5.84
N MET A 55 26.29 -0.76 6.28
CA MET A 55 25.99 -1.09 7.67
C MET A 55 26.23 -2.56 7.97
N LEU A 56 26.69 -2.85 9.19
CA LEU A 56 26.72 -4.22 9.72
C LEU A 56 25.32 -4.86 9.64
N PRO A 57 25.20 -6.16 9.32
CA PRO A 57 23.90 -6.80 9.06
C PRO A 57 22.86 -6.63 10.18
N ALA A 58 23.28 -6.73 11.45
CA ALA A 58 22.40 -6.57 12.60
C ALA A 58 21.89 -5.13 12.76
N ILE A 59 22.77 -4.15 12.54
CA ILE A 59 22.41 -2.72 12.59
C ILE A 59 21.47 -2.37 11.44
N ARG A 60 21.77 -2.85 10.23
CA ARG A 60 20.92 -2.69 9.06
C ARG A 60 19.52 -3.28 9.26
N LEU A 61 19.42 -4.45 9.88
CA LEU A 61 18.14 -5.08 10.20
C LEU A 61 17.33 -4.23 11.19
N LYS A 62 17.97 -3.75 12.27
CA LYS A 62 17.31 -2.89 13.26
C LYS A 62 16.83 -1.58 12.63
N ALA A 63 17.65 -0.94 11.80
CA ALA A 63 17.28 0.27 11.06
C ALA A 63 16.09 0.01 10.12
N ALA A 64 16.10 -1.11 9.38
CA ALA A 64 15.01 -1.50 8.50
C ALA A 64 13.69 -1.74 9.25
N MET A 65 13.74 -2.39 10.42
CA MET A 65 12.57 -2.60 11.28
C MET A 65 12.00 -1.27 11.79
N ASN A 66 12.86 -0.34 12.21
CA ASN A 66 12.44 0.99 12.65
C ASN A 66 11.79 1.78 11.51
N ALA A 67 12.38 1.75 10.32
CA ALA A 67 11.82 2.41 9.14
C ALA A 67 10.44 1.83 8.75
N LYS A 68 10.30 0.50 8.79
CA LYS A 68 9.03 -0.19 8.58
C LYS A 68 7.97 0.27 9.57
N LYS A 69 8.30 0.25 10.87
CA LYS A 69 7.38 0.68 11.93
C LYS A 69 6.93 2.14 11.73
N ALA A 70 7.90 3.04 11.52
CA ALA A 70 7.61 4.46 11.30
C ALA A 70 6.69 4.70 10.09
N HIS A 71 6.83 3.92 9.01
CA HIS A 71 5.97 4.03 7.85
C HIS A 71 4.50 3.69 8.17
N TYR A 72 4.26 2.55 8.83
CA TYR A 72 2.91 2.15 9.20
C TYR A 72 2.30 3.08 10.27
N ASP A 73 3.11 3.57 11.21
CA ASP A 73 2.67 4.56 12.20
C ASP A 73 2.19 5.85 11.52
N ARG A 74 2.88 6.33 10.48
CA ARG A 74 2.44 7.50 9.69
C ARG A 74 1.13 7.25 8.95
N ILE A 75 0.92 6.06 8.40
CA ILE A 75 -0.35 5.70 7.74
C ILE A 75 -1.47 5.69 8.77
N ALA A 76 -1.27 5.01 9.90
CA ALA A 76 -2.25 4.91 10.97
C ALA A 76 -2.60 6.30 11.55
N LEU A 77 -1.62 7.19 11.72
CA LEU A 77 -1.86 8.57 12.15
C LEU A 77 -2.77 9.31 11.17
N ARG A 78 -2.46 9.28 9.86
CA ARG A 78 -3.30 9.93 8.83
C ARG A 78 -4.72 9.38 8.81
N MET A 79 -4.88 8.07 8.95
CA MET A 79 -6.21 7.46 9.00
C MET A 79 -7.00 7.91 10.22
N ARG A 80 -6.36 8.01 11.39
CA ARG A 80 -6.99 8.54 12.61
C ARG A 80 -7.44 9.99 12.43
N GLN A 81 -6.58 10.83 11.86
CA GLN A 81 -6.89 12.23 11.56
C GLN A 81 -8.08 12.36 10.59
N ALA A 82 -8.08 11.60 9.49
CA ALA A 82 -9.18 11.59 8.53
C ALA A 82 -10.51 11.15 9.16
N LYS A 83 -10.47 10.12 10.03
CA LYS A 83 -11.66 9.66 10.77
C LYS A 83 -12.17 10.71 11.75
N ALA A 84 -11.28 11.43 12.43
CA ALA A 84 -11.65 12.51 13.34
C ALA A 84 -12.33 13.66 12.58
N ALA A 85 -11.75 14.11 11.47
CA ALA A 85 -12.33 15.16 10.62
C ALA A 85 -13.72 14.76 10.10
N LYS A 86 -13.90 13.52 9.64
CA LYS A 86 -15.21 13.03 9.18
C LYS A 86 -16.25 13.07 10.30
N ARG A 87 -15.89 12.68 11.53
CA ARG A 87 -16.80 12.71 12.67
C ARG A 87 -17.23 14.13 13.04
N GLN A 88 -16.31 15.09 12.97
CA GLN A 88 -16.60 16.50 13.18
C GLN A 88 -17.58 17.03 12.13
N ALA A 89 -17.30 16.78 10.85
CA ALA A 89 -18.20 17.17 9.77
C ALA A 89 -19.62 16.59 9.93
N THR A 90 -19.75 15.30 10.25
CA THR A 90 -21.07 14.70 10.49
C THR A 90 -21.79 15.26 11.72
N ALA A 91 -21.05 15.69 12.76
CA ALA A 91 -21.63 16.28 13.95
C ALA A 91 -22.06 17.74 13.71
N GLU A 92 -21.31 18.49 12.90
CA GLU A 92 -21.68 19.83 12.44
C GLU A 92 -22.93 19.78 11.55
N GLU A 93 -23.00 18.84 10.61
CA GLU A 93 -24.18 18.61 9.77
C GLU A 93 -25.42 18.22 10.60
N ALA A 94 -25.25 17.37 11.63
CA ALA A 94 -26.34 16.94 12.50
C ALA A 94 -26.78 18.01 13.53
N GLY A 95 -25.92 18.97 13.87
CA GLY A 95 -26.25 20.08 14.76
C GLY A 95 -26.78 21.31 14.03
N ALA A 96 -26.60 21.39 12.71
CA ALA A 96 -27.16 22.43 11.84
C ALA A 96 -28.54 22.08 11.28
N ALA A 97 -29.02 20.85 11.51
CA ALA A 97 -30.35 20.36 11.18
C ALA A 97 -31.25 20.35 12.42
#